data_AF-A0A2N5X530-F1
#
_entry.id   AF-A0A2N5X530-F1
#
_cell.length_a   1.000
_cell.length_b   1.000
_cell.length_c   1.000
_cell.angle_alpha   90.00
_cell.angle_beta   90.00
_cell.angle_gamma   90.00
#
_symmetry.space_group_name_H-M   'P 1'
#
loop_
_entity.id
_entity.type
_entity.pdbx_description
1 polymer ?
#
loop_
_entity_poly.entity_id
_entity_poly.type
_entity_poly.pdbx_seq_one_letter_code
_entity_poly.pdbx_strand_id
1 'polypeptide(L)'
;MITRIKNVSLFSIAAFTLAFSGLTMADQDEVRAIAGAKITLVEAIQHAQSAHEGTAIEAGIDEDSFKPEFEVTLVRDGVVYDVRVSAETGEVLGVREDKN
;
A
#
# COMPACT_ATOMS: atom_id res chain seq x y z
N MET A 1 -27.28 -18.36 27.94
CA MET A 1 -25.88 -18.81 27.73
C MET A 1 -25.16 -17.67 27.01
N ILE A 2 -24.11 -17.18 27.66
CA ILE A 2 -23.38 -15.92 27.43
C ILE A 2 -22.31 -16.25 26.35
N THR A 3 -21.98 -15.40 25.36
CA THR A 3 -21.04 -14.28 25.55
C THR A 3 -20.98 -13.38 24.31
N ARG A 4 -21.09 -12.07 24.56
CA ARG A 4 -20.78 -10.94 23.67
C ARG A 4 -19.32 -10.97 23.22
N ILE A 5 -19.05 -10.83 21.93
CA ILE A 5 -17.73 -10.42 21.46
C ILE A 5 -17.65 -8.89 21.62
N LYS A 6 -17.04 -8.46 22.72
CA LYS A 6 -16.40 -7.15 22.84
C LYS A 6 -14.96 -7.36 22.38
N ASN A 7 -14.44 -6.46 21.54
CA ASN A 7 -13.07 -5.92 21.59
C ASN A 7 -12.65 -5.44 20.19
N VAL A 8 -13.11 -4.23 19.84
CA VAL A 8 -12.40 -3.40 18.86
C VAL A 8 -11.25 -2.76 19.63
N SER A 9 -10.10 -3.44 19.66
CA SER A 9 -8.89 -2.90 20.26
C SER A 9 -8.25 -1.93 19.27
N LEU A 10 -8.32 -0.64 19.60
CA LEU A 10 -7.41 0.40 19.13
C LEU A 10 -5.98 -0.15 19.16
N PHE A 11 -5.39 -0.42 18.00
CA PHE A 11 -3.94 -0.53 17.89
C PHE A 11 -3.41 0.84 17.50
N SER A 12 -2.69 1.41 18.47
CA SER A 12 -2.04 2.70 18.47
C SER A 12 -1.31 2.96 17.15
N ILE A 13 -1.46 4.17 16.62
CA ILE A 13 -0.52 4.75 15.66
C ILE A 13 0.80 4.91 16.42
N ALA A 14 1.59 3.83 16.46
CA ALA A 14 2.99 3.93 16.82
C ALA A 14 3.61 4.79 15.73
N ALA A 15 4.10 5.96 16.13
CA ALA A 15 4.89 6.84 15.28
C ALA A 15 6.05 6.03 14.72
N PHE A 16 5.87 5.52 13.51
CA PHE A 16 6.92 4.82 12.77
C PHE A 16 7.84 5.92 12.28
N THR A 17 8.85 6.24 13.10
CA THR A 17 10.00 7.02 12.68
C THR A 17 10.78 6.20 11.66
N LEU A 18 10.24 6.07 10.44
CA LEU A 18 11.05 5.66 9.31
C LEU A 18 11.97 6.81 9.00
N ALA A 19 13.24 6.58 9.28
CA ALA A 19 14.32 7.29 8.66
C ALA A 19 14.06 7.30 7.15
N PHE A 20 13.70 8.47 6.62
CA PHE A 20 13.60 8.75 5.20
C PHE A 20 15.02 8.81 4.62
N SER A 21 15.78 7.73 4.73
CA SER A 21 17.15 7.62 4.21
C SER A 21 17.18 7.33 2.71
N GLY A 22 16.02 7.20 2.05
CA GLY A 22 15.91 6.91 0.62
C GLY A 22 15.88 8.12 -0.33
N LEU A 23 15.87 9.37 0.16
CA LEU A 23 15.69 10.55 -0.71
C LEU A 23 16.85 10.82 -1.69
N THR A 24 17.97 10.07 -1.64
CA THR A 24 19.16 10.46 -2.42
C THR A 24 19.26 9.83 -3.81
N MET A 25 18.38 8.90 -4.21
CA MET A 25 18.41 8.32 -5.56
C MET A 25 17.01 7.86 -6.01
N ALA A 26 16.07 8.77 -6.19
CA ALA A 26 14.93 8.46 -7.07
C ALA A 26 15.51 8.29 -8.48
N ASP A 27 15.34 7.11 -9.09
CA ASP A 27 15.75 6.90 -10.48
C ASP A 27 14.94 7.85 -11.39
N GLN A 28 15.49 8.24 -12.53
CA GLN A 28 14.77 9.16 -13.43
C GLN A 28 13.43 8.59 -13.88
N ASP A 29 13.32 7.26 -13.94
CA ASP A 29 12.14 6.55 -14.35
C ASP A 29 11.08 6.52 -13.23
N GLU A 30 11.47 6.35 -11.97
CA GLU A 30 10.58 6.52 -10.79
C GLU A 30 9.97 7.92 -10.75
N VAL A 31 10.80 8.96 -10.94
CA VAL A 31 10.32 10.35 -10.95
C VAL A 31 9.32 10.59 -12.08
N ARG A 32 9.53 9.98 -13.25
CA ARG A 32 8.60 10.08 -14.38
C ARG A 32 7.29 9.36 -14.09
N ALA A 33 7.36 8.17 -13.50
CA ALA A 33 6.18 7.40 -13.12
C ALA A 33 5.34 8.18 -12.10
N ILE A 34 5.97 8.74 -11.06
CA ILE A 34 5.30 9.57 -10.05
C ILE A 34 4.75 10.85 -10.68
N ALA A 35 5.48 11.50 -11.59
CA ALA A 35 4.98 12.69 -12.30
C ALA A 35 3.79 12.39 -13.23
N GLY A 36 3.69 11.16 -13.73
CA GLY A 36 2.55 10.67 -14.52
C GLY A 36 1.35 10.21 -13.69
N ALA A 37 1.55 9.96 -12.39
CA ALA A 37 0.48 9.58 -11.48
C ALA A 37 -0.50 10.72 -11.25
N LYS A 38 -1.79 10.38 -11.17
CA LYS A 38 -2.89 11.32 -10.86
C LYS A 38 -3.34 11.24 -9.41
N ILE A 39 -2.98 10.16 -8.72
CA ILE A 39 -3.19 9.99 -7.29
C ILE A 39 -1.85 9.95 -6.57
N THR A 40 -1.87 10.29 -5.30
CA THR A 40 -0.72 10.20 -4.40
C THR A 40 -0.52 8.78 -3.88
N LEU A 41 0.70 8.48 -3.42
CA LEU A 41 1.00 7.21 -2.74
C LEU A 41 0.11 7.01 -1.49
N VAL A 42 -0.23 8.09 -0.78
CA VAL A 42 -1.13 8.05 0.38
C VAL A 42 -2.55 7.65 -0.02
N GLU A 43 -3.07 8.20 -1.12
CA GLU A 43 -4.37 7.79 -1.67
C GLU A 43 -4.34 6.33 -2.11
N ALA A 44 -3.27 5.88 -2.77
CA ALA A 44 -3.11 4.49 -3.16
C ALA A 44 -3.16 3.53 -1.94
N ILE A 45 -2.47 3.88 -0.85
CA ILE A 45 -2.53 3.13 0.42
C ILE A 45 -3.97 3.09 0.96
N GLN A 46 -4.68 4.22 0.96
CA GLN A 46 -6.08 4.27 1.41
C GLN A 46 -6.99 3.40 0.55
N HIS A 47 -6.83 3.42 -0.78
CA HIS A 47 -7.57 2.57 -1.70
C HIS A 47 -7.26 1.09 -1.47
N ALA A 48 -5.98 0.73 -1.30
CA ALA A 48 -5.56 -0.64 -1.02
C ALA A 48 -6.16 -1.17 0.29
N GLN A 49 -6.05 -0.41 1.39
CA GLN A 49 -6.60 -0.78 2.68
C GLN A 49 -8.15 -0.81 2.70
N SER A 50 -8.79 -0.03 1.84
CA SER A 50 -10.25 -0.07 1.67
C SER A 50 -10.71 -1.30 0.90
N ALA A 51 -9.89 -1.81 -0.03
CA ALA A 51 -10.19 -3.00 -0.82
C ALA A 51 -9.84 -4.30 -0.10
N HIS A 52 -8.77 -4.30 0.71
CA HIS A 52 -8.36 -5.45 1.50
C HIS A 52 -7.95 -5.01 2.91
N GLU A 53 -8.62 -5.54 3.92
CA GLU A 53 -8.29 -5.24 5.32
C GLU A 53 -6.85 -5.68 5.61
N GLY A 54 -5.99 -4.77 6.04
CA GLY A 54 -4.60 -5.03 6.34
C GLY A 54 -3.84 -3.75 6.69
N THR A 55 -2.67 -3.91 7.30
CA THR A 55 -1.78 -2.78 7.61
C THR A 55 -0.77 -2.64 6.48
N ALA A 56 -0.71 -1.48 5.84
CA ALA A 56 0.33 -1.21 4.85
C ALA A 56 1.71 -1.16 5.52
N ILE A 57 2.64 -1.95 5.00
CA ILE A 57 4.03 -2.03 5.48
C ILE A 57 5.01 -1.47 4.45
N GLU A 58 4.63 -1.46 3.18
CA GLU A 58 5.41 -0.93 2.07
C GLU A 58 4.47 -0.40 0.98
N ALA A 59 4.90 0.62 0.25
CA ALA A 59 4.20 1.15 -0.90
C ALA A 59 5.19 1.80 -1.85
N GLY A 60 5.09 1.48 -3.14
CA GLY A 60 5.95 2.00 -4.19
C GLY A 60 5.21 2.16 -5.51
N ILE A 61 5.85 2.81 -6.48
CA ILE A 61 5.37 2.85 -7.85
C ILE A 61 6.06 1.75 -8.65
N ASP A 62 5.30 0.99 -9.42
CA ASP A 62 5.81 -0.01 -10.35
C ASP A 62 6.08 0.65 -11.71
N GLU A 63 7.34 0.59 -12.13
CA GLU A 63 7.86 1.18 -13.37
C GLU A 63 7.83 0.19 -14.55
N ASP A 64 7.70 -1.12 -14.29
CA ASP A 64 7.72 -2.16 -15.32
C ASP A 64 6.38 -2.30 -16.06
N SER A 65 5.35 -1.60 -15.58
CA SER A 65 4.01 -1.60 -16.15
C SER A 65 3.87 -0.53 -17.26
N PHE A 66 3.22 -0.90 -18.38
CA PHE A 66 2.91 0.04 -19.48
C PHE A 66 2.11 1.28 -19.02
N LYS A 67 1.45 1.17 -17.87
CA LYS A 67 0.75 2.24 -17.16
C LYS A 67 1.31 2.33 -15.75
N PRO A 68 1.43 3.52 -15.16
CA PRO A 68 1.90 3.66 -13.79
C PRO A 68 0.90 2.99 -12.84
N GLU A 69 1.39 2.08 -12.01
CA GLU A 69 0.65 1.35 -10.98
C GLU A 69 1.36 1.55 -9.64
N PHE A 70 0.62 1.72 -8.57
CA PHE A 70 1.16 1.63 -7.22
C PHE A 70 1.03 0.19 -6.73
N GLU A 71 2.10 -0.34 -6.15
CA GLU A 71 2.07 -1.60 -5.42
C GLU A 71 2.12 -1.30 -3.92
N VAL A 72 1.11 -1.77 -3.19
CA VAL A 72 0.99 -1.58 -1.74
C VAL A 72 1.01 -2.95 -1.09
N THR A 73 2.02 -3.19 -0.26
CA THR A 73 2.14 -4.43 0.51
C THR A 73 1.43 -4.27 1.84
N LEU A 74 0.44 -5.13 2.06
CA LEU A 74 -0.39 -5.20 3.25
C LEU A 74 -0.06 -6.46 4.05
N VAL A 75 -0.04 -6.35 5.38
CA VAL A 75 -0.02 -7.50 6.27
C VAL A 75 -1.35 -7.68 6.99
N ARG A 76 -1.88 -8.89 6.97
CA ARG A 76 -3.09 -9.28 7.69
C ARG A 76 -2.93 -10.70 8.23
N ASP A 77 -3.14 -10.86 9.54
CA ASP A 77 -3.10 -12.18 10.22
C ASP A 77 -1.80 -12.97 9.97
N GLY A 78 -0.68 -12.27 9.76
CA GLY A 78 0.64 -12.86 9.47
C GLY A 78 0.84 -13.25 8.00
N VAL A 79 -0.11 -12.95 7.13
CA VAL A 79 -0.03 -13.16 5.68
C VAL A 79 0.24 -11.82 4.99
N VAL A 80 1.11 -11.84 3.98
CA VAL A 80 1.50 -10.68 3.19
C VAL A 80 0.71 -10.68 1.88
N TYR A 81 0.20 -9.51 1.50
CA TYR A 81 -0.57 -9.31 0.30
C TYR A 81 -0.05 -8.12 -0.49
N ASP A 82 0.14 -8.28 -1.79
CA ASP A 82 0.45 -7.20 -2.71
C ASP A 82 -0.84 -6.73 -3.38
N VAL A 83 -1.14 -5.45 -3.20
CA VAL A 83 -2.30 -4.79 -3.80
C VAL A 83 -1.83 -3.83 -4.86
N ARG A 84 -2.27 -4.05 -6.10
CA ARG A 84 -1.97 -3.16 -7.22
C ARG A 84 -3.09 -2.15 -7.41
N VAL A 85 -2.73 -0.88 -7.50
CA VAL A 85 -3.66 0.24 -7.62
C VAL A 85 -3.26 1.07 -8.84
N SER A 86 -4.20 1.40 -9.72
CA SER A 86 -3.92 2.29 -10.86
C SER A 86 -3.51 3.67 -10.35
N ALA A 87 -2.33 4.15 -10.78
CA ALA A 87 -1.90 5.50 -10.43
C ALA A 87 -2.70 6.59 -11.16
N GLU A 88 -3.50 6.23 -12.18
CA GLU A 88 -4.34 7.16 -12.92
C GLU A 88 -5.74 7.32 -12.31
N THR A 89 -6.32 6.25 -11.78
CA THR A 89 -7.73 6.21 -11.38
C THR A 89 -7.96 5.89 -9.90
N GLY A 90 -6.97 5.33 -9.19
CA GLY A 90 -7.16 4.79 -7.84
C GLY A 90 -7.89 3.46 -7.80
N GLU A 91 -8.19 2.85 -8.96
CA GLU A 91 -8.84 1.55 -9.02
C GLU A 91 -7.88 0.44 -8.60
N VAL A 92 -8.35 -0.48 -7.76
CA VAL A 92 -7.60 -1.67 -7.37
C VAL A 92 -7.64 -2.69 -8.50
N LEU A 93 -6.48 -2.93 -9.11
CA LEU A 93 -6.29 -3.80 -10.26
C LEU A 93 -6.17 -5.28 -9.86
N GLY A 94 -5.72 -5.54 -8.63
CA GLY A 94 -5.64 -6.89 -8.10
C GLY A 94 -5.06 -6.96 -6.69
N VAL A 95 -5.33 -8.08 -6.04
CA VAL A 95 -4.75 -8.46 -4.74
C VAL A 95 -4.15 -9.84 -4.91
N ARG A 96 -2.87 -10.00 -4.54
CA ARG A 96 -2.17 -11.28 -4.56
C ARG A 96 -1.60 -11.56 -3.18
N GLU A 97 -1.73 -12.80 -2.73
CA GLU A 97 -1.00 -13.27 -1.55
C GLU A 97 0.45 -13.49 -1.97
N ASP A 98 1.39 -12.88 -1.25
CA ASP A 98 2.81 -13.13 -1.44
C ASP A 98 3.15 -14.49 -0.79
N LYS A 99 3.31 -15.49 -1.65
CA LYS A 99 3.63 -16.87 -1.25
C LYS A 99 5.13 -17.06 -1.38
N ASN A 100 5.81 -16.94 -0.24
CA ASN A 100 7.22 -17.29 -0.10
C ASN A 100 7.48 -18.79 -0.32
#